data_AF-A0A022RPG2-F1
#
_entry.id   AF-A0A022RPG2-F1
#
_cell.length_a   1.000
_cell.length_b   1.000
_cell.length_c   1.000
_cell.angle_alpha   90.00
_cell.angle_beta   90.00
_cell.angle_gamma   90.00
#
_symmetry.space_group_name_H-M   'P 1'
#
loop_
_entity.id
_entity.type
_entity.pdbx_description
1 polymer ?
#
loop_
_entity_poly.entity_id
_entity_poly.type
_entity_poly.pdbx_seq_one_letter_code
_entity_poly.pdbx_strand_id
1 'polypeptide(L)'
;MRLSDIKPNEYTFGTVIRSSVLLKDLHLGRQIHSYAKKVGLDSNVFVGSAVLDLYAKLSAIDYAIMAFYDIDEPNVVSYATLIHAYLKEGRFDEAEVVFRSMPERNVVSWNTMISGFGQSGKNEEAVNFFVEMLREGFTPSQSTYPCAVIAAANIGALGMGRSIHACAVKFLGNVGLFLANSLISFYAKCGCVEDSLLVFDKMPERNVVSWNALICGYAQNGQGKIAIETYERMKLMGIESNGVTLLGLLLACNHAGLVDEAYKYFKKAKSEDLKAEHYACMIDLLSRNGRFVEAERFMNDLPFDCGLGFWKALLGGCRVHSNVELGEVASRRILELDPRDVSSYVMLSNAHSAAGRWGDVSNVRQNMKEKGLVRIPGSSWVEISSKIHVFVTGDKRHCNKDEIYIALGNFLDHSKGGQDSNF
;
A
#
# COMPACT_ATOMS: atom_id res chain seq x y z
N MET A 1 1.38 19.97 42.33
CA MET A 1 -0.07 20.27 42.25
C MET A 1 -0.83 19.69 43.43
N ARG A 2 -0.95 18.35 43.57
CA ARG A 2 -1.68 17.73 44.71
C ARG A 2 -1.09 18.09 46.09
N LEU A 3 0.24 18.14 46.21
CA LEU A 3 0.93 18.56 47.44
C LEU A 3 0.78 20.07 47.75
N SER A 4 0.15 20.83 46.86
CA SER A 4 -0.02 22.29 46.97
C SER A 4 -1.49 22.71 46.85
N ASP A 5 -2.42 21.75 46.95
CA ASP A 5 -3.89 21.93 46.88
C ASP A 5 -4.45 22.61 45.61
N ILE A 6 -3.68 22.58 44.51
CA ILE A 6 -4.10 23.15 43.22
C ILE A 6 -4.94 22.12 42.47
N LYS A 7 -6.22 22.46 42.22
CA LYS A 7 -7.13 21.63 41.41
C LYS A 7 -6.72 21.64 39.92
N PRO A 8 -6.55 20.47 39.28
CA PRO A 8 -6.32 20.40 37.84
C PRO A 8 -7.49 20.97 37.03
N ASN A 9 -7.15 21.64 35.94
CA ASN A 9 -8.10 22.16 34.95
C ASN A 9 -7.88 21.49 33.58
N GLU A 10 -8.67 21.87 32.58
CA GLU A 10 -8.60 21.35 31.20
C GLU A 10 -7.20 21.40 30.58
N TYR A 11 -6.45 22.49 30.78
CA TYR A 11 -5.06 22.62 30.30
C TYR A 11 -4.08 21.67 31.00
N THR A 12 -4.32 21.40 32.29
CA THR A 12 -3.52 20.42 33.06
C THR A 12 -3.70 19.04 32.47
N PHE A 13 -4.94 18.63 32.18
CA PHE A 13 -5.23 17.34 31.57
C PHE A 13 -4.65 17.21 30.16
N GLY A 14 -4.74 18.24 29.32
CA GLY A 14 -4.13 18.22 27.99
C GLY A 14 -2.62 17.93 28.02
N THR A 15 -1.91 18.44 29.03
CA THR A 15 -0.46 18.21 29.19
C THR A 15 -0.16 16.81 29.74
N VAL A 16 -0.88 16.38 30.78
CA VAL A 16 -0.63 15.10 31.48
C VAL A 16 -1.08 13.90 30.65
N ILE A 17 -2.15 14.02 29.87
CA ILE A 17 -2.59 12.96 28.94
C ILE A 17 -1.51 12.72 27.87
N ARG A 18 -0.89 13.78 27.35
CA ARG A 18 0.17 13.68 26.35
C ARG A 18 1.39 12.91 26.86
N SER A 19 1.73 12.99 28.15
CA SER A 19 2.86 12.22 28.69
C SER A 19 2.59 10.71 28.68
N SER A 20 1.36 10.28 28.98
CA SER A 20 0.95 8.87 28.87
C SER A 20 1.03 8.36 27.44
N VAL A 21 0.61 9.15 26.45
CA VAL A 21 0.76 8.82 25.02
C VAL A 21 2.23 8.64 24.65
N LEU A 22 3.11 9.55 25.07
CA LEU A 22 4.54 9.49 24.77
C LEU A 22 5.22 8.28 25.43
N LEU A 23 4.81 7.95 26.65
CA LEU A 23 5.31 6.78 27.39
C LEU A 23 4.69 5.46 26.94
N LYS A 24 3.66 5.51 26.08
CA LYS A 24 2.83 4.35 25.69
C LYS A 24 2.25 3.58 26.89
N ASP A 25 1.99 4.28 27.99
CA ASP A 25 1.52 3.68 29.24
C ASP A 25 -0.01 3.81 29.36
N LEU A 26 -0.71 2.73 29.00
CA LEU A 26 -2.17 2.65 29.09
C LEU A 26 -2.67 2.69 30.54
N HIS A 27 -1.90 2.19 31.50
CA HIS A 27 -2.31 2.17 32.91
C HIS A 27 -2.33 3.59 33.47
N LEU A 28 -1.26 4.36 33.23
CA LEU A 28 -1.20 5.77 33.56
C LEU A 28 -2.36 6.54 32.90
N GLY A 29 -2.62 6.26 31.61
CA GLY A 29 -3.73 6.86 30.88
C GLY A 29 -5.09 6.62 31.54
N ARG A 30 -5.36 5.38 31.97
CA ARG A 30 -6.59 5.02 32.71
C ARG A 30 -6.70 5.72 34.06
N GLN A 31 -5.59 5.88 34.79
CA GLN A 31 -5.59 6.62 36.05
C GLN A 31 -5.92 8.10 35.84
N ILE A 32 -5.32 8.71 34.81
CA ILE A 32 -5.58 10.12 34.44
C ILE A 32 -7.05 10.29 34.05
N HIS A 33 -7.59 9.42 33.19
CA HIS A 33 -9.00 9.46 32.79
C HIS A 33 -9.95 9.26 33.98
N SER A 34 -9.69 8.28 34.85
CA SER A 34 -10.51 8.06 36.05
C SER A 34 -10.51 9.27 36.98
N TYR A 35 -9.38 9.97 37.06
CA TYR A 35 -9.29 11.21 37.83
C TYR A 35 -10.03 12.37 37.14
N ALA A 36 -9.99 12.48 35.81
CA ALA A 36 -10.80 13.43 35.05
C ALA A 36 -12.30 13.25 35.31
N LYS A 37 -12.79 12.00 35.31
CA LYS A 37 -14.16 11.66 35.71
C LYS A 37 -14.49 12.10 37.13
N LYS A 38 -13.60 11.81 38.08
CA LYS A 38 -13.80 12.17 39.49
C LYS A 38 -13.93 13.68 39.72
N VAL A 39 -13.26 14.50 38.90
CA VAL A 39 -13.35 15.96 38.99
C VAL A 39 -14.43 16.56 38.06
N GLY A 40 -15.18 15.73 37.33
CA GLY A 40 -16.26 16.14 36.43
C GLY A 40 -15.78 16.88 35.17
N LEU A 41 -14.56 16.57 34.71
CA LEU A 41 -13.99 17.18 33.50
C LEU A 41 -13.98 16.23 32.30
N ASP A 42 -14.50 15.01 32.44
CA ASP A 42 -14.60 14.05 31.33
C ASP A 42 -15.61 14.47 30.26
N SER A 43 -16.67 15.19 30.64
CA SER A 43 -17.64 15.72 29.67
C SER A 43 -17.16 16.97 28.93
N ASN A 44 -16.10 17.63 29.41
CA ASN A 44 -15.51 18.77 28.71
C ASN A 44 -14.87 18.32 27.39
N VAL A 45 -15.28 18.95 26.27
CA VAL A 45 -14.86 18.57 24.92
C VAL A 45 -13.32 18.54 24.73
N PHE A 46 -12.56 19.41 25.39
CA PHE A 46 -11.10 19.43 25.25
C PHE A 46 -10.44 18.27 25.99
N VAL A 47 -10.90 17.98 27.21
CA VAL A 47 -10.37 16.88 28.03
C VAL A 47 -10.82 15.54 27.46
N GLY A 48 -12.10 15.37 27.15
CA GLY A 48 -12.64 14.15 26.57
C GLY A 48 -12.02 13.84 25.19
N SER A 49 -11.82 14.83 24.32
CA SER A 49 -11.11 14.61 23.04
C SER A 49 -9.66 14.19 23.24
N ALA A 50 -8.97 14.71 24.26
CA ALA A 50 -7.61 14.30 24.58
C ALA A 50 -7.57 12.86 25.13
N VAL A 51 -8.52 12.47 25.99
CA VAL A 51 -8.66 11.10 26.49
C VAL A 51 -8.99 10.13 25.36
N LEU A 52 -9.87 10.53 24.44
CA LEU A 52 -10.19 9.78 23.22
C LEU A 52 -8.94 9.56 22.36
N ASP A 53 -8.17 10.61 22.06
CA ASP A 53 -6.91 10.53 21.30
C ASP A 53 -5.88 9.62 21.97
N LEU A 54 -5.77 9.68 23.30
CA LEU A 54 -4.95 8.78 24.09
C LEU A 54 -5.32 7.31 23.83
N TYR A 55 -6.59 6.95 23.97
CA TYR A 55 -7.01 5.57 23.77
C TYR A 55 -6.90 5.11 22.31
N ALA A 56 -7.20 5.99 21.35
CA ALA A 56 -7.01 5.72 19.93
C ALA A 56 -5.54 5.41 19.59
N LYS A 57 -4.60 6.21 20.12
CA LYS A 57 -3.16 6.00 19.89
C LYS A 57 -2.63 4.72 20.53
N LEU A 58 -3.17 4.34 21.67
CA LEU A 58 -2.81 3.10 22.38
C LEU A 58 -3.60 1.87 21.94
N SER A 59 -4.36 1.94 20.83
CA SER A 59 -5.17 0.83 20.30
C SER A 59 -6.13 0.24 21.34
N ALA A 60 -6.70 1.09 22.18
CA ALA A 60 -7.66 0.74 23.22
C ALA A 60 -9.07 1.22 22.83
N ILE A 61 -9.58 0.74 21.69
CA ILE A 61 -10.74 1.31 21.01
C ILE A 61 -12.02 1.33 21.87
N ASP A 62 -12.27 0.31 22.70
CA ASP A 62 -13.46 0.30 23.55
C ASP A 62 -13.48 1.48 24.52
N TYR A 63 -12.32 1.82 25.09
CA TYR A 63 -12.19 2.99 25.96
C TYR A 63 -12.26 4.31 25.19
N ALA A 64 -11.78 4.32 23.95
CA ALA A 64 -11.94 5.47 23.04
C ALA A 64 -13.43 5.74 22.79
N ILE A 65 -14.20 4.70 22.46
CA ILE A 65 -15.65 4.79 22.24
C ILE A 65 -16.36 5.32 23.49
N MET A 66 -16.05 4.76 24.67
CA MET A 66 -16.62 5.26 25.93
C MET A 66 -16.31 6.74 26.15
N ALA A 67 -15.05 7.13 26.01
CA ALA A 67 -14.62 8.51 26.21
C ALA A 67 -15.29 9.48 25.22
N PHE A 68 -15.62 9.05 24.00
CA PHE A 68 -16.36 9.87 23.06
C PHE A 68 -17.80 10.13 23.51
N TYR A 69 -18.50 9.09 24.00
CA TYR A 69 -19.89 9.22 24.46
C TYR A 69 -20.02 9.93 25.81
N ASP A 70 -18.92 10.05 26.57
CA ASP A 70 -18.88 10.86 27.79
C ASP A 70 -18.81 12.38 27.51
N ILE A 71 -18.44 12.80 26.28
CA ILE A 71 -18.28 14.23 25.91
C ILE A 71 -19.63 14.91 25.73
N ASP A 72 -19.81 16.05 26.40
CA ASP A 72 -20.90 16.99 26.10
C ASP A 72 -20.57 17.74 24.80
N GLU A 73 -21.48 17.66 23.81
CA GLU A 73 -21.35 18.28 22.48
C GLU A 73 -20.00 17.98 21.77
N PRO A 74 -19.78 16.74 21.29
CA PRO A 74 -18.54 16.38 20.60
C PRO A 74 -18.30 17.26 19.38
N ASN A 75 -17.07 17.74 19.22
CA ASN A 75 -16.69 18.59 18.10
C ASN A 75 -16.06 17.78 16.96
N VAL A 76 -15.74 18.44 15.85
CA VAL A 76 -15.14 17.79 14.67
C VAL A 76 -13.85 17.04 14.99
N VAL A 77 -13.05 17.52 15.96
CA VAL A 77 -11.82 16.83 16.38
C VAL A 77 -12.15 15.52 17.08
N SER A 78 -13.15 15.51 17.98
CA SER A 78 -13.63 14.29 18.65
C SER A 78 -14.11 13.25 17.64
N TYR A 79 -14.98 13.66 16.70
CA TYR A 79 -15.47 12.78 15.63
C TYR A 79 -14.33 12.25 14.75
N ALA A 80 -13.44 13.12 14.26
CA ALA A 80 -12.31 12.72 13.42
C ALA A 80 -11.38 11.72 14.13
N THR A 81 -11.21 11.88 15.46
CA THR A 81 -10.35 10.99 16.25
C THR A 81 -11.00 9.61 16.43
N LEU A 82 -12.30 9.56 16.71
CA LEU A 82 -13.05 8.31 16.80
C LEU A 82 -13.09 7.56 15.45
N ILE A 83 -13.34 8.28 14.35
CA ILE A 83 -13.29 7.73 12.98
C ILE A 83 -11.90 7.14 12.71
N HIS A 84 -10.84 7.89 13.00
CA HIS A 84 -9.47 7.40 12.82
C HIS A 84 -9.18 6.12 13.63
N ALA A 85 -9.68 6.05 14.87
CA ALA A 85 -9.55 4.87 15.72
C ALA A 85 -10.26 3.65 15.09
N TYR A 86 -11.50 3.81 14.60
CA TYR A 86 -12.21 2.75 13.90
C TYR A 86 -11.47 2.29 12.63
N LEU A 87 -10.99 3.23 11.81
CA LEU A 87 -10.25 2.90 10.58
C LEU A 87 -8.96 2.11 10.87
N LYS A 88 -8.22 2.50 11.92
CA LYS A 88 -6.99 1.81 12.34
C LYS A 88 -7.22 0.35 12.76
N GLU A 89 -8.36 0.07 13.40
CA GLU A 89 -8.76 -1.28 13.83
C GLU A 89 -9.53 -2.05 12.74
N GLY A 90 -9.67 -1.49 11.54
CA GLY A 90 -10.37 -2.12 10.42
C GLY A 90 -11.90 -2.15 10.52
N ARG A 91 -12.48 -1.33 11.41
CA ARG A 91 -13.92 -1.20 11.65
C ARG A 91 -14.53 -0.13 10.74
N PHE A 92 -14.48 -0.38 9.44
CA PHE A 92 -14.81 0.61 8.41
C PHE A 92 -16.27 1.04 8.40
N ASP A 93 -17.18 0.11 8.66
CA ASP A 93 -18.61 0.39 8.62
C ASP A 93 -19.00 1.33 9.77
N GLU A 94 -18.45 1.11 10.97
CA GLU A 94 -18.64 2.02 12.10
C GLU A 94 -18.00 3.39 11.87
N ALA A 95 -16.81 3.43 11.24
CA ALA A 95 -16.18 4.68 10.85
C ALA A 95 -17.07 5.50 9.91
N GLU A 96 -17.70 4.85 8.93
CA GLU A 96 -18.64 5.50 8.02
C GLU A 96 -19.90 5.96 8.76
N VAL A 97 -20.51 5.12 9.60
CA VAL A 97 -21.70 5.52 10.40
C VAL A 97 -21.42 6.78 11.22
N VAL A 98 -20.28 6.82 11.92
CA VAL A 98 -19.90 8.00 12.71
C VAL A 98 -19.70 9.22 11.82
N PHE A 99 -19.00 9.08 10.69
CA PHE A 99 -18.80 10.17 9.72
C PHE A 99 -20.13 10.73 9.17
N ARG A 100 -21.08 9.85 8.82
CA ARG A 100 -22.40 10.23 8.32
C ARG A 100 -23.26 10.90 9.40
N SER A 101 -23.04 10.57 10.67
CA SER A 101 -23.76 11.16 11.81
C SER A 101 -23.22 12.51 12.29
N MET A 102 -22.08 12.98 11.75
CA MET A 102 -21.47 14.24 12.16
C MET A 102 -22.43 15.43 11.93
N PRO A 103 -22.70 16.26 12.95
CA PRO A 103 -23.55 17.44 12.80
C PRO A 103 -23.00 18.44 11.77
N GLU A 104 -21.68 18.61 11.77
CA GLU A 104 -20.95 19.42 10.81
C GLU A 104 -19.74 18.64 10.27
N ARG A 105 -19.66 18.52 8.95
CA ARG A 105 -18.50 17.94 8.25
C ARG A 105 -17.63 19.06 7.68
N ASN A 106 -16.32 18.87 7.77
CA ASN A 106 -15.34 19.78 7.18
C ASN A 106 -14.24 19.01 6.43
N VAL A 107 -13.30 19.76 5.84
CA VAL A 107 -12.17 19.19 5.08
C VAL A 107 -11.34 18.20 5.90
N VAL A 108 -11.23 18.40 7.22
CA VAL A 108 -10.49 17.49 8.11
C VAL A 108 -11.21 16.14 8.20
N SER A 109 -12.52 16.12 8.43
CA SER A 109 -13.28 14.86 8.49
C SER A 109 -13.24 14.08 7.17
N TRP A 110 -13.33 14.77 6.01
CA TRP A 110 -13.17 14.12 4.71
C TRP A 110 -11.77 13.54 4.51
N ASN A 111 -10.73 14.30 4.89
CA ASN A 111 -9.35 13.84 4.80
C ASN A 111 -9.10 12.60 5.67
N THR A 112 -9.71 12.51 6.85
CA THR A 112 -9.64 11.31 7.70
C THR A 112 -10.21 10.09 6.98
N MET A 113 -11.37 10.21 6.33
CA MET A 113 -11.96 9.11 5.56
C MET A 113 -11.07 8.72 4.36
N ILE A 114 -10.70 9.68 3.52
CA ILE A 114 -9.91 9.42 2.31
C ILE A 114 -8.56 8.78 2.67
N SER A 115 -7.85 9.35 3.66
CA SER A 115 -6.53 8.83 4.06
C SER A 115 -6.62 7.49 4.78
N GLY A 116 -7.59 7.30 5.68
CA GLY A 116 -7.71 6.06 6.46
C GLY A 116 -8.17 4.86 5.62
N PHE A 117 -9.12 5.05 4.69
CA PHE A 117 -9.49 4.01 3.73
C PHE A 117 -8.30 3.68 2.80
N GLY A 118 -7.59 4.69 2.30
CA GLY A 118 -6.42 4.50 1.43
C GLY A 118 -5.26 3.76 2.11
N GLN A 119 -4.92 4.13 3.36
CA GLN A 119 -3.89 3.45 4.16
C GLN A 119 -4.26 1.99 4.48
N SER A 120 -5.54 1.69 4.55
CA SER A 120 -6.04 0.33 4.81
C SER A 120 -6.19 -0.52 3.55
N GLY A 121 -5.78 -0.01 2.39
CA GLY A 121 -5.87 -0.72 1.11
C GLY A 121 -7.25 -0.66 0.43
N LYS A 122 -8.26 -0.04 1.07
CA LYS A 122 -9.60 0.22 0.53
C LYS A 122 -9.60 1.46 -0.37
N ASN A 123 -8.83 1.35 -1.45
CA ASN A 123 -8.49 2.47 -2.31
C ASN A 123 -9.66 2.96 -3.19
N GLU A 124 -10.60 2.08 -3.56
CA GLU A 124 -11.80 2.47 -4.32
C GLU A 124 -12.70 3.38 -3.47
N GLU A 125 -12.94 3.01 -2.22
CA GLU A 125 -13.72 3.78 -1.27
C GLU A 125 -13.06 5.13 -0.98
N ALA A 126 -11.73 5.17 -0.82
CA ALA A 126 -10.99 6.42 -0.66
C ALA A 126 -11.19 7.39 -1.84
N VAL A 127 -11.18 6.88 -3.08
CA VAL A 127 -11.48 7.68 -4.28
C VAL A 127 -12.95 8.12 -4.29
N ASN A 128 -13.88 7.25 -3.89
CA ASN A 128 -15.30 7.60 -3.82
C ASN A 128 -15.56 8.73 -2.80
N PHE A 129 -14.93 8.70 -1.62
CA PHE A 129 -15.01 9.79 -0.64
C PHE A 129 -14.43 11.10 -1.18
N PHE A 130 -13.36 11.06 -2.00
CA PHE A 130 -12.85 12.25 -2.67
C PHE A 130 -13.86 12.85 -3.67
N VAL A 131 -14.48 12.00 -4.49
CA VAL A 131 -15.51 12.43 -5.45
C VAL A 131 -16.73 12.98 -4.71
N GLU A 132 -17.14 12.34 -3.62
CA GLU A 132 -18.27 12.78 -2.80
C GLU A 132 -17.99 14.12 -2.12
N MET A 133 -16.79 14.33 -1.56
CA MET A 133 -16.34 15.61 -1.02
C MET A 133 -16.54 16.75 -2.02
N LEU A 134 -16.15 16.53 -3.28
CA LEU A 134 -16.33 17.52 -4.36
C LEU A 134 -17.80 17.74 -4.71
N ARG A 135 -18.62 16.68 -4.73
CA ARG A 135 -20.07 16.78 -5.02
C ARG A 135 -20.82 17.55 -3.94
N GLU A 136 -20.40 17.42 -2.68
CA GLU A 136 -20.93 18.20 -1.57
C GLU A 136 -20.40 19.65 -1.52
N GLY A 137 -19.55 20.05 -2.49
CA GLY A 137 -19.07 21.42 -2.63
C GLY A 137 -17.89 21.78 -1.73
N PHE A 138 -17.23 20.80 -1.11
CA PHE A 138 -16.01 21.05 -0.33
C PHE A 138 -14.79 21.18 -1.26
N THR A 139 -13.96 22.19 -1.01
CA THR A 139 -12.69 22.37 -1.71
C THR A 139 -11.60 21.49 -1.07
N PRO A 140 -10.97 20.57 -1.82
CA PRO A 140 -9.89 19.74 -1.30
C PRO A 140 -8.68 20.59 -0.88
N SER A 141 -8.03 20.22 0.22
CA SER A 141 -6.81 20.87 0.68
C SER A 141 -5.57 20.28 0.02
N GLN A 142 -4.42 20.95 0.20
CA GLN A 142 -3.10 20.44 -0.23
C GLN A 142 -2.81 19.02 0.27
N SER A 143 -3.33 18.65 1.45
CA SER A 143 -3.18 17.30 2.02
C SER A 143 -4.15 16.26 1.44
N THR A 144 -5.26 16.68 0.83
CA THR A 144 -6.28 15.77 0.27
C THR A 144 -5.80 15.09 -1.01
N TYR A 145 -5.23 15.86 -1.93
CA TYR A 145 -4.85 15.39 -3.26
C TYR A 145 -3.85 14.22 -3.25
N PRO A 146 -2.75 14.26 -2.48
CA PRO A 146 -1.82 13.15 -2.41
C PRO A 146 -2.50 11.83 -2.00
N CYS A 147 -3.40 11.86 -1.01
CA CYS A 147 -4.13 10.67 -0.57
C CYS A 147 -5.02 10.11 -1.70
N ALA A 148 -5.77 10.98 -2.39
CA ALA A 148 -6.63 10.58 -3.49
C ALA A 148 -5.82 10.05 -4.70
N VAL A 149 -4.69 10.68 -5.02
CA VAL A 149 -3.77 10.24 -6.09
C VAL A 149 -3.13 8.89 -5.76
N ILE A 150 -2.68 8.68 -4.52
CA ILE A 150 -2.13 7.38 -4.07
C ILE A 150 -3.20 6.29 -4.16
N ALA A 151 -4.43 6.58 -3.72
CA ALA A 151 -5.54 5.64 -3.83
C ALA A 151 -5.83 5.28 -5.29
N ALA A 152 -5.94 6.28 -6.17
CA ALA A 152 -6.12 6.07 -7.61
C ALA A 152 -4.96 5.27 -8.24
N ALA A 153 -3.72 5.48 -7.78
CA ALA A 153 -2.55 4.74 -8.25
C ALA A 153 -2.62 3.26 -7.88
N ASN A 154 -3.07 2.95 -6.67
CA ASN A 154 -3.14 1.58 -6.16
C ASN A 154 -4.22 0.75 -6.86
N ILE A 155 -5.24 1.38 -7.43
CA ILE A 155 -6.28 0.73 -8.25
C ILE A 155 -6.05 0.94 -9.76
N GLY A 156 -4.92 1.51 -10.18
CA GLY A 156 -4.64 1.75 -11.60
C GLY A 156 -5.69 2.61 -12.33
N ALA A 157 -6.42 3.48 -11.61
CA ALA A 157 -7.51 4.29 -12.18
C ALA A 157 -6.97 5.54 -12.89
N LEU A 158 -6.38 5.34 -14.07
CA LEU A 158 -5.70 6.40 -14.83
C LEU A 158 -6.60 7.60 -15.13
N GLY A 159 -7.83 7.38 -15.62
CA GLY A 159 -8.78 8.45 -15.94
C GLY A 159 -9.16 9.28 -14.72
N MET A 160 -9.43 8.61 -13.59
CA MET A 160 -9.72 9.28 -12.33
C MET A 160 -8.52 10.06 -11.81
N GLY A 161 -7.32 9.47 -11.78
CA GLY A 161 -6.15 10.19 -11.28
C GLY A 161 -5.71 11.36 -12.17
N ARG A 162 -5.94 11.30 -13.49
CA ARG A 162 -5.81 12.47 -14.39
C ARG A 162 -6.81 13.58 -14.03
N SER A 163 -8.05 13.21 -13.71
CA SER A 163 -9.07 14.16 -13.25
C SER A 163 -8.70 14.79 -11.91
N ILE A 164 -8.17 13.99 -10.96
CA ILE A 164 -7.66 14.47 -9.67
C ILE A 164 -6.46 15.42 -9.87
N HIS A 165 -5.53 15.09 -10.77
CA HIS A 165 -4.39 15.95 -11.10
C HIS A 165 -4.85 17.28 -11.70
N ALA A 166 -5.78 17.27 -12.67
CA ALA A 166 -6.34 18.48 -13.25
C ALA A 166 -7.07 19.34 -12.20
N CYS A 167 -7.83 18.69 -11.30
CA CYS A 167 -8.46 19.33 -10.15
C CYS A 167 -7.42 20.01 -9.25
N ALA A 168 -6.32 19.33 -8.94
CA ALA A 168 -5.23 19.89 -8.13
C ALA A 168 -4.62 21.13 -8.77
N VAL A 169 -4.30 21.08 -10.06
CA VAL A 169 -3.78 22.25 -10.80
C VAL A 169 -4.77 23.42 -10.77
N LYS A 170 -6.07 23.13 -10.95
CA LYS A 170 -7.13 24.14 -10.95
C LYS A 170 -7.28 24.84 -9.58
N PHE A 171 -7.32 24.07 -8.49
CA PHE A 171 -7.65 24.62 -7.16
C PHE A 171 -6.44 25.06 -6.35
N LEU A 172 -5.27 24.46 -6.56
CA LEU A 172 -4.06 24.79 -5.80
C LEU A 172 -3.17 25.79 -6.54
N GLY A 173 -3.32 25.92 -7.86
CA GLY A 173 -2.49 26.75 -8.74
C GLY A 173 -1.09 26.19 -8.96
N ASN A 174 -0.39 25.82 -7.88
CA ASN A 174 0.92 25.18 -7.93
C ASN A 174 0.90 23.80 -7.24
N VAL A 175 1.49 22.81 -7.92
CA VAL A 175 1.64 21.45 -7.41
C VAL A 175 2.86 21.40 -6.49
N GLY A 176 2.63 21.33 -5.18
CA GLY A 176 3.71 21.22 -4.20
C GLY A 176 4.49 19.91 -4.32
N LEU A 177 5.70 19.88 -3.77
CA LEU A 177 6.66 18.76 -3.82
C LEU A 177 6.05 17.40 -3.46
N PHE A 178 5.21 17.35 -2.43
CA PHE A 178 4.60 16.11 -1.96
C PHE A 178 3.55 15.55 -2.94
N LEU A 179 2.73 16.42 -3.54
CA LEU A 179 1.78 16.01 -4.56
C LEU A 179 2.50 15.62 -5.85
N ALA A 180 3.54 16.36 -6.26
CA ALA A 180 4.35 16.02 -7.43
C ALA A 180 4.98 14.62 -7.30
N ASN A 181 5.55 14.29 -6.14
CA ASN A 181 6.08 12.95 -5.86
C ASN A 181 4.99 11.86 -5.94
N SER A 182 3.79 12.16 -5.44
CA SER A 182 2.64 11.24 -5.52
C SER A 182 2.19 11.04 -6.97
N LEU A 183 2.21 12.09 -7.79
CA LEU A 183 1.86 12.04 -9.21
C LEU A 183 2.87 11.25 -10.05
N ILE A 184 4.19 11.39 -9.79
CA ILE A 184 5.22 10.56 -10.42
C ILE A 184 4.91 9.07 -10.17
N SER A 185 4.71 8.70 -8.90
CA SER A 185 4.38 7.32 -8.55
C SER A 185 3.05 6.86 -9.16
N PHE A 186 2.04 7.73 -9.21
CA PHE A 186 0.74 7.43 -9.82
C PHE A 186 0.86 7.09 -11.30
N TYR A 187 1.49 7.96 -12.08
CA TYR A 187 1.64 7.75 -13.51
C TYR A 187 2.47 6.51 -13.81
N ALA A 188 3.54 6.28 -13.06
CA ALA A 188 4.35 5.07 -13.20
C ALA A 188 3.56 3.78 -12.87
N LYS A 189 2.76 3.77 -11.79
CA LYS A 189 1.90 2.63 -11.43
C LYS A 189 0.78 2.36 -12.45
N CYS A 190 0.34 3.39 -13.16
CA CYS A 190 -0.64 3.26 -14.24
C CYS A 190 0.00 2.91 -15.60
N GLY A 191 1.33 2.69 -15.65
CA GLY A 191 2.05 2.37 -16.88
C GLY A 191 2.34 3.57 -17.79
N CYS A 192 2.04 4.80 -17.37
CA CYS A 192 2.33 6.03 -18.12
C CYS A 192 3.68 6.62 -17.69
N VAL A 193 4.77 5.93 -18.02
CA VAL A 193 6.13 6.30 -17.57
C VAL A 193 6.55 7.68 -18.09
N GLU A 194 6.12 8.05 -19.29
CA GLU A 194 6.39 9.35 -19.92
C GLU A 194 5.71 10.50 -19.16
N ASP A 195 4.45 10.31 -18.74
CA ASP A 195 3.73 11.28 -17.91
C ASP A 195 4.40 11.42 -16.53
N SER A 196 4.90 10.31 -15.96
CA SER A 196 5.70 10.31 -14.73
C SER A 196 6.97 11.15 -14.88
N LEU A 197 7.73 10.97 -15.97
CA LEU A 197 8.91 11.77 -16.27
C LEU A 197 8.56 13.24 -16.50
N LEU A 198 7.46 13.52 -17.20
CA LEU A 198 7.00 14.90 -17.45
C LEU A 198 6.68 15.64 -16.15
N VAL A 199 6.05 14.97 -15.18
CA VAL A 199 5.84 15.56 -13.85
C VAL A 199 7.19 15.85 -13.20
N PHE A 200 8.11 14.89 -13.18
CA PHE A 200 9.45 15.06 -12.61
C PHE A 200 10.23 16.21 -13.25
N ASP A 201 10.19 16.36 -14.57
CA ASP A 201 10.91 17.41 -15.31
C ASP A 201 10.33 18.81 -15.05
N LYS A 202 9.03 18.92 -14.77
CA LYS A 202 8.37 20.18 -14.40
C LYS A 202 8.59 20.62 -12.96
N MET A 203 9.16 19.76 -12.10
CA MET A 203 9.41 20.11 -10.70
C MET A 203 10.55 21.14 -10.59
N PRO A 204 10.34 22.30 -9.93
CA PRO A 204 11.40 23.28 -9.72
C PRO A 204 12.46 22.78 -8.74
N GLU A 205 12.03 22.05 -7.72
CA GLU A 205 12.88 21.44 -6.71
C GLU A 205 12.61 19.93 -6.66
N ARG A 206 13.68 19.15 -6.52
CA ARG A 206 13.62 17.68 -6.45
C ARG A 206 14.41 17.21 -5.24
N ASN A 207 13.80 16.34 -4.45
CA ASN A 207 14.47 15.72 -3.33
C ASN A 207 14.67 14.22 -3.58
N VAL A 208 15.29 13.53 -2.61
CA VAL A 208 15.50 12.07 -2.67
C VAL A 208 14.20 11.30 -2.97
N VAL A 209 13.05 11.78 -2.49
CA VAL A 209 11.75 11.14 -2.73
C VAL A 209 11.33 11.26 -4.21
N SER A 210 11.57 12.40 -4.86
CA SER A 210 11.31 12.60 -6.29
C SER A 210 12.11 11.63 -7.15
N TRP A 211 13.40 11.48 -6.86
CA TRP A 211 14.28 10.55 -7.57
C TRP A 211 13.90 9.09 -7.32
N ASN A 212 13.59 8.74 -6.07
CA ASN A 212 13.16 7.40 -5.71
C ASN A 212 11.86 7.01 -6.42
N ALA A 213 10.89 7.92 -6.51
CA ALA A 213 9.64 7.70 -7.23
C ALA A 213 9.90 7.39 -8.72
N LEU A 214 10.82 8.12 -9.36
CA LEU A 214 11.18 7.92 -10.76
C LEU A 214 11.95 6.60 -10.99
N ILE A 215 12.95 6.30 -10.14
CA ILE A 215 13.74 5.05 -10.19
C ILE A 215 12.83 3.83 -10.00
N CYS A 216 11.97 3.86 -8.97
CA CYS A 216 11.00 2.79 -8.74
C CYS A 216 10.00 2.67 -9.89
N GLY A 217 9.58 3.80 -10.46
CA GLY A 217 8.69 3.84 -11.61
C GLY A 217 9.27 3.14 -12.83
N TYR A 218 10.53 3.45 -13.18
CA TYR A 218 11.24 2.73 -14.25
C TYR A 218 11.42 1.24 -13.94
N ALA A 219 11.80 0.90 -12.71
CA ALA A 219 12.00 -0.49 -12.29
C ALA A 219 10.72 -1.33 -12.46
N GLN A 220 9.57 -0.83 -11.96
CA GLN A 220 8.29 -1.53 -12.01
C GLN A 220 7.75 -1.70 -13.43
N ASN A 221 8.13 -0.81 -14.35
CA ASN A 221 7.76 -0.88 -15.76
C ASN A 221 8.78 -1.64 -16.62
N GLY A 222 9.67 -2.43 -16.00
CA GLY A 222 10.66 -3.25 -16.71
C GLY A 222 11.83 -2.47 -17.33
N GLN A 223 11.91 -1.16 -17.10
CA GLN A 223 12.96 -0.29 -17.62
C GLN A 223 14.16 -0.23 -16.66
N GLY A 224 14.65 -1.40 -16.23
CA GLY A 224 15.66 -1.50 -15.16
C GLY A 224 16.99 -0.80 -15.47
N LYS A 225 17.42 -0.77 -16.74
CA LYS A 225 18.63 -0.04 -17.17
C LYS A 225 18.47 1.48 -16.98
N ILE A 226 17.33 2.03 -17.38
CA ILE A 226 17.02 3.47 -17.23
C ILE A 226 16.91 3.83 -15.75
N ALA A 227 16.39 2.92 -14.90
CA ALA A 227 16.38 3.12 -13.46
C ALA A 227 17.81 3.26 -12.88
N ILE A 228 18.75 2.44 -13.33
CA ILE A 228 20.16 2.51 -12.93
C ILE A 228 20.82 3.80 -13.46
N GLU A 229 20.59 4.17 -14.71
CA GLU A 229 21.09 5.44 -15.28
C GLU A 229 20.55 6.67 -14.52
N THR A 230 19.28 6.62 -14.12
CA THR A 230 18.63 7.66 -13.31
C THR A 230 19.26 7.75 -11.93
N TYR A 231 19.63 6.63 -11.32
CA TYR A 231 20.37 6.60 -10.06
C TYR A 231 21.78 7.17 -10.19
N GLU A 232 22.52 6.85 -11.25
CA GLU A 232 23.85 7.45 -11.46
C GLU A 232 23.74 8.96 -11.67
N ARG A 233 22.70 9.44 -12.36
CA ARG A 233 22.39 10.88 -12.47
C ARG A 233 22.10 11.52 -11.12
N MET A 234 21.30 10.87 -10.27
CA MET A 234 21.02 11.32 -8.91
C MET A 234 22.30 11.50 -8.08
N LYS A 235 23.27 10.58 -8.18
CA LYS A 235 24.56 10.69 -7.50
C LYS A 235 25.41 11.86 -8.02
N LEU A 236 25.45 12.07 -9.35
CA LEU A 236 26.20 13.17 -9.94
C LEU A 236 25.69 14.54 -9.47
N MET A 237 24.42 14.62 -9.10
CA MET A 237 23.81 15.81 -8.50
C MET A 237 24.08 15.95 -6.99
N GLY A 238 24.86 15.05 -6.39
CA GLY A 238 25.20 15.08 -4.97
C GLY A 238 24.04 14.71 -4.03
N ILE A 239 22.98 14.09 -4.55
CA ILE A 239 21.82 13.70 -3.75
C ILE A 239 22.10 12.35 -3.10
N GLU A 240 22.12 12.30 -1.78
CA GLU A 240 22.33 11.07 -1.04
C GLU A 240 21.17 10.08 -1.24
N SER A 241 21.53 8.83 -1.50
CA SER A 241 20.58 7.71 -1.59
C SER A 241 20.26 7.16 -0.20
N ASN A 242 19.07 6.56 -0.07
CA ASN A 242 18.62 5.89 1.15
C ASN A 242 18.09 4.48 0.84
N GLY A 243 17.60 3.76 1.86
CA GLY A 243 17.00 2.44 1.66
C GLY A 243 15.93 2.37 0.56
N VAL A 244 15.10 3.41 0.38
CA VAL A 244 14.09 3.41 -0.69
C VAL A 244 14.75 3.45 -2.08
N THR A 245 15.87 4.18 -2.24
CA THR A 245 16.67 4.16 -3.48
C THR A 245 17.21 2.76 -3.75
N LEU A 246 17.77 2.11 -2.73
CA LEU A 246 18.30 0.75 -2.84
C LEU A 246 17.21 -0.24 -3.25
N LEU A 247 16.03 -0.17 -2.63
CA LEU A 247 14.91 -1.02 -3.01
C LEU A 247 14.54 -0.86 -4.48
N GLY A 248 14.47 0.38 -4.98
CA GLY A 248 14.22 0.66 -6.40
C GLY A 248 15.27 0.04 -7.32
N LEU A 249 16.55 0.10 -6.95
CA LEU A 249 17.64 -0.52 -7.71
C LEU A 249 17.57 -2.05 -7.70
N LEU A 250 17.28 -2.65 -6.54
CA LEU A 250 17.13 -4.12 -6.45
C LEU A 250 15.94 -4.61 -7.28
N LEU A 251 14.82 -3.87 -7.28
CA LEU A 251 13.69 -4.15 -8.16
C LEU A 251 14.07 -4.02 -9.64
N ALA A 252 14.83 -2.99 -10.01
CA ALA A 252 15.32 -2.80 -11.37
C ALA A 252 16.21 -3.97 -11.81
N CYS A 253 17.15 -4.39 -10.95
CA CYS A 253 17.99 -5.55 -11.20
C CYS A 253 17.19 -6.85 -11.29
N ASN A 254 16.18 -7.03 -10.43
CA ASN A 254 15.28 -8.17 -10.45
C ASN A 254 14.56 -8.32 -11.79
N HIS A 255 13.92 -7.25 -12.25
CA HIS A 255 13.22 -7.24 -13.54
C HIS A 255 14.16 -7.37 -14.75
N ALA A 256 15.41 -6.90 -14.64
CA ALA A 256 16.41 -6.97 -15.71
C ALA A 256 17.31 -8.23 -15.65
N GLY A 257 17.17 -9.08 -14.63
CA GLY A 257 18.03 -10.26 -14.42
C GLY A 257 19.50 -9.93 -14.04
N LEU A 258 19.76 -8.73 -13.51
CA LEU A 258 21.12 -8.25 -13.21
C LEU A 258 21.58 -8.65 -11.80
N VAL A 259 21.84 -9.94 -11.59
CA VAL A 259 22.22 -10.51 -10.28
C VAL A 259 23.49 -9.85 -9.69
N ASP A 260 24.52 -9.66 -10.50
CA ASP A 260 25.81 -9.16 -10.01
C ASP A 260 25.73 -7.68 -9.59
N GLU A 261 25.01 -6.85 -10.34
CA GLU A 261 24.77 -5.44 -9.98
C GLU A 261 23.91 -5.34 -8.71
N ALA A 262 22.92 -6.21 -8.54
CA ALA A 262 22.14 -6.25 -7.32
C ALA A 262 23.02 -6.52 -6.09
N TYR A 263 23.92 -7.50 -6.16
CA TYR A 263 24.88 -7.77 -5.09
C TYR A 263 25.81 -6.60 -4.82
N LYS A 264 26.27 -5.90 -5.87
CA LYS A 264 27.12 -4.72 -5.74
C LYS A 264 26.42 -3.59 -5.00
N TYR A 265 25.16 -3.31 -5.33
CA TYR A 265 24.36 -2.31 -4.60
C TYR A 265 24.05 -2.77 -3.17
N PHE A 266 23.65 -4.03 -2.99
CA PHE A 266 23.33 -4.60 -1.68
C PHE A 266 24.52 -4.55 -0.71
N LYS A 267 25.72 -4.91 -1.18
CA LYS A 267 26.96 -4.88 -0.36
C LYS A 267 27.43 -3.46 -0.04
N LYS A 268 27.14 -2.49 -0.92
CA LYS A 268 27.50 -1.07 -0.71
C LYS A 268 26.53 -0.36 0.22
N ALA A 269 25.35 -0.91 0.45
CA ALA A 269 24.34 -0.34 1.34
C ALA A 269 24.85 -0.25 2.78
N LYS A 270 24.46 0.81 3.48
CA LYS A 270 24.68 0.90 4.92
C LYS A 270 23.77 -0.09 5.62
N SER A 271 24.22 -0.69 6.72
CA SER A 271 23.42 -1.66 7.49
C SER A 271 22.08 -1.06 7.98
N GLU A 272 22.07 0.22 8.31
CA GLU A 272 20.87 0.97 8.73
C GLU A 272 19.79 1.12 7.63
N ASP A 273 20.18 1.04 6.36
CA ASP A 273 19.26 1.12 5.21
C ASP A 273 18.63 -0.25 4.90
N LEU A 274 19.24 -1.35 5.36
CA LEU A 274 18.84 -2.72 5.04
C LEU A 274 17.65 -3.19 5.91
N LYS A 275 16.47 -3.11 5.33
CA LYS A 275 15.21 -3.68 5.84
C LYS A 275 14.82 -4.98 5.14
N ALA A 276 13.86 -5.71 5.71
CA ALA A 276 13.35 -6.98 5.22
C ALA A 276 12.98 -6.97 3.73
N GLU A 277 12.45 -5.87 3.21
CA GLU A 277 12.05 -5.77 1.79
C GLU A 277 13.25 -5.89 0.83
N HIS A 278 14.44 -5.42 1.21
CA HIS A 278 15.64 -5.53 0.38
C HIS A 278 16.11 -6.99 0.26
N TYR A 279 16.12 -7.71 1.39
CA TYR A 279 16.45 -9.13 1.41
C TYR A 279 15.43 -9.95 0.61
N ALA A 280 14.14 -9.61 0.71
CA ALA A 280 13.09 -10.26 -0.07
C ALA A 280 13.28 -10.03 -1.58
N CYS A 281 13.66 -8.82 -2.00
CA CYS A 281 14.01 -8.54 -3.39
C CYS A 281 15.23 -9.35 -3.88
N MET A 282 16.25 -9.53 -3.04
CA MET A 282 17.40 -10.38 -3.39
C MET A 282 16.99 -11.85 -3.58
N ILE A 283 16.13 -12.38 -2.71
CA ILE A 283 15.62 -13.76 -2.83
C ILE A 283 14.73 -13.92 -4.06
N ASP A 284 13.85 -12.95 -4.34
CA ASP A 284 13.04 -12.95 -5.57
C ASP A 284 13.94 -12.95 -6.81
N LEU A 285 14.96 -12.08 -6.85
CA LEU A 285 15.94 -12.02 -7.93
C LEU A 285 16.70 -13.35 -8.13
N LEU A 286 17.26 -13.93 -7.07
CA LEU A 286 17.99 -15.19 -7.16
C LEU A 286 17.09 -16.33 -7.63
N SER A 287 15.90 -16.45 -7.04
CA SER A 287 14.95 -17.51 -7.37
C SER A 287 14.40 -17.39 -8.80
N ARG A 288 14.12 -16.17 -9.29
CA ARG A 288 13.71 -15.93 -10.68
C ARG A 288 14.81 -16.19 -11.70
N ASN A 289 16.06 -16.11 -11.30
CA ASN A 289 17.21 -16.46 -12.15
C ASN A 289 17.66 -17.92 -11.96
N GLY A 290 16.87 -18.76 -11.28
CA GLY A 290 17.14 -20.19 -11.10
C GLY A 290 18.28 -20.50 -10.12
N ARG A 291 18.82 -19.49 -9.43
CA ARG A 291 19.92 -19.63 -8.46
C ARG A 291 19.40 -20.06 -7.08
N PHE A 292 18.70 -21.19 -7.03
CA PHE A 292 17.99 -21.65 -5.83
C PHE A 292 18.92 -21.95 -4.65
N VAL A 293 20.08 -22.55 -4.91
CA VAL A 293 21.08 -22.84 -3.87
C VAL A 293 21.58 -21.54 -3.21
N GLU A 294 21.81 -20.49 -4.01
CA GLU A 294 22.19 -19.18 -3.48
C GLU A 294 21.04 -18.54 -2.71
N ALA A 295 19.80 -18.66 -3.21
CA ALA A 295 18.61 -18.14 -2.53
C ALA A 295 18.37 -18.81 -1.17
N GLU A 296 18.53 -20.14 -1.07
CA GLU A 296 18.41 -20.88 0.19
C GLU A 296 19.50 -20.51 1.19
N ARG A 297 20.75 -20.39 0.73
CA ARG A 297 21.85 -19.88 1.58
C ARG A 297 21.54 -18.48 2.09
N PHE A 298 21.10 -17.59 1.19
CA PHE A 298 20.76 -16.22 1.54
C PHE A 298 19.60 -16.13 2.55
N MET A 299 18.61 -17.02 2.46
CA MET A 299 17.55 -17.14 3.47
C MET A 299 18.07 -17.63 4.83
N ASN A 300 19.00 -18.58 4.84
CA ASN A 300 19.58 -19.10 6.08
C ASN A 300 20.49 -18.08 6.78
N ASP A 301 21.09 -17.15 6.02
CA ASP A 301 21.97 -16.11 6.52
C ASP A 301 21.23 -14.81 6.93
N LEU A 302 19.89 -14.81 6.95
CA LEU A 302 19.12 -13.62 7.32
C LEU A 302 19.35 -13.23 8.80
N PRO A 303 19.40 -11.92 9.10
CA PRO A 303 19.56 -11.44 10.48
C PRO A 303 18.25 -11.46 11.30
N PHE A 304 17.16 -11.99 10.74
CA PHE A 304 15.84 -12.06 11.34
C PHE A 304 15.05 -13.24 10.75
N ASP A 305 13.93 -13.60 11.37
CA ASP A 305 13.08 -14.70 10.91
C ASP A 305 12.41 -14.40 9.56
N CYS A 306 12.48 -15.39 8.66
CA CYS A 306 11.82 -15.33 7.35
C CYS A 306 10.29 -15.23 7.49
N GLY A 307 9.74 -14.05 7.26
CA GLY A 307 8.28 -13.86 7.15
C GLY A 307 7.68 -14.42 5.85
N LEU A 308 6.34 -14.33 5.75
CA LEU A 308 5.54 -14.83 4.63
C LEU A 308 6.06 -14.37 3.23
N GLY A 309 6.50 -13.11 3.13
CA GLY A 309 6.94 -12.50 1.87
C GLY A 309 8.14 -13.19 1.22
N PHE A 310 9.07 -13.71 2.04
CA PHE A 310 10.29 -14.38 1.57
C PHE A 310 9.97 -15.72 0.89
N TRP A 311 9.13 -16.52 1.54
CA TRP A 311 8.67 -17.80 0.99
C TRP A 311 7.81 -17.59 -0.25
N LYS A 312 6.98 -16.54 -0.31
CA LYS A 312 6.22 -16.17 -1.50
C LYS A 312 7.12 -15.79 -2.68
N ALA A 313 8.19 -15.02 -2.44
CA ALA A 313 9.19 -14.69 -3.45
C ALA A 313 9.85 -15.97 -4.00
N LEU A 314 10.32 -16.85 -3.11
CA LEU A 314 10.94 -18.12 -3.49
C LEU A 314 9.99 -19.02 -4.30
N LEU A 315 8.74 -19.16 -3.84
CA LEU A 315 7.70 -19.92 -4.54
C LEU A 315 7.40 -19.34 -5.94
N GLY A 316 7.48 -18.00 -6.06
CA GLY A 316 7.40 -17.29 -7.33
C GLY A 316 8.46 -17.77 -8.34
N GLY A 317 9.72 -17.79 -7.93
CA GLY A 317 10.82 -18.31 -8.75
C GLY A 317 10.71 -19.82 -9.04
N CYS A 318 10.29 -20.61 -8.05
CA CYS A 318 10.06 -22.06 -8.21
C CYS A 318 9.02 -22.35 -9.28
N ARG A 319 7.94 -21.56 -9.34
CA ARG A 319 6.91 -21.68 -10.39
C ARG A 319 7.49 -21.37 -11.78
N VAL A 320 8.37 -20.39 -11.91
CA VAL A 320 8.98 -20.00 -13.20
C VAL A 320 9.87 -21.13 -13.74
N HIS A 321 10.68 -21.74 -12.88
CA HIS A 321 11.64 -22.79 -13.27
C HIS A 321 11.11 -24.21 -13.06
N SER A 322 9.82 -24.37 -12.70
CA SER A 322 9.21 -25.66 -12.36
C SER A 322 9.97 -26.45 -11.27
N ASN A 323 10.61 -25.76 -10.32
CA ASN A 323 11.27 -26.37 -9.17
C ASN A 323 10.22 -26.77 -8.12
N VAL A 324 9.68 -27.97 -8.29
CA VAL A 324 8.59 -28.50 -7.49
C VAL A 324 8.96 -28.68 -6.03
N GLU A 325 10.10 -29.34 -5.77
CA GLU A 325 10.45 -29.81 -4.42
C GLU A 325 10.59 -28.61 -3.48
N LEU A 326 11.32 -27.59 -3.93
CA LEU A 326 11.46 -26.35 -3.19
C LEU A 326 10.15 -25.55 -3.13
N GLY A 327 9.33 -25.62 -4.19
CA GLY A 327 7.99 -25.04 -4.19
C GLY A 327 7.06 -25.63 -3.13
N GLU A 328 7.12 -26.94 -2.90
CA GLU A 328 6.35 -27.61 -1.83
C GLU A 328 6.85 -27.23 -0.43
N VAL A 329 8.17 -27.10 -0.25
CA VAL A 329 8.75 -26.60 1.01
C VAL A 329 8.29 -25.17 1.28
N ALA A 330 8.43 -24.27 0.30
CA ALA A 330 8.03 -22.88 0.42
C ALA A 330 6.52 -22.76 0.70
N SER A 331 5.69 -23.52 -0.02
CA SER A 331 4.24 -23.51 0.20
C SER A 331 3.86 -24.04 1.58
N ARG A 332 4.51 -25.08 2.10
CA ARG A 332 4.24 -25.57 3.47
C ARG A 332 4.55 -24.49 4.51
N ARG A 333 5.70 -23.83 4.39
CA ARG A 333 6.07 -22.72 5.29
C ARG A 333 5.09 -21.56 5.24
N ILE A 334 4.59 -21.20 4.05
CA ILE A 334 3.55 -20.19 3.92
C ILE A 334 2.28 -20.62 4.66
N LEU A 335 1.82 -21.85 4.47
CA LEU A 335 0.59 -22.35 5.09
C LEU A 335 0.70 -22.53 6.61
N GLU A 336 1.91 -22.75 7.15
CA GLU A 336 2.19 -22.71 8.59
C GLU A 336 2.03 -21.29 9.15
N LEU A 337 2.44 -20.26 8.39
CA LEU A 337 2.35 -18.85 8.79
C LEU A 337 0.96 -18.24 8.56
N ASP A 338 0.32 -18.58 7.44
CA ASP A 338 -1.02 -18.14 7.06
C ASP A 338 -1.80 -19.31 6.41
N PRO A 339 -2.58 -20.06 7.20
CA PRO A 339 -3.35 -21.20 6.71
C PRO A 339 -4.46 -20.86 5.70
N ARG A 340 -4.80 -19.57 5.52
CA ARG A 340 -5.88 -19.08 4.65
C ARG A 340 -5.35 -18.35 3.40
N ASP A 341 -4.04 -18.32 3.18
CA ASP A 341 -3.45 -17.66 2.02
C ASP A 341 -3.80 -18.36 0.70
N VAL A 342 -4.86 -17.87 0.04
CA VAL A 342 -5.34 -18.40 -1.25
C VAL A 342 -4.26 -18.36 -2.32
N SER A 343 -3.40 -17.33 -2.31
CA SER A 343 -2.40 -17.12 -3.34
C SER A 343 -1.38 -18.26 -3.40
N SER A 344 -0.91 -18.76 -2.26
CA SER A 344 0.05 -19.86 -2.20
C SER A 344 -0.54 -21.19 -2.64
N TYR A 345 -1.80 -21.48 -2.28
CA TYR A 345 -2.50 -22.65 -2.81
C TYR A 345 -2.58 -22.61 -4.34
N VAL A 346 -2.91 -21.45 -4.91
CA VAL A 346 -2.97 -21.27 -6.37
C VAL A 346 -1.58 -21.40 -7.01
N MET A 347 -0.54 -20.81 -6.42
CA MET A 347 0.83 -20.92 -6.92
C MET A 347 1.34 -22.37 -6.89
N LEU A 348 1.09 -23.10 -5.80
CA LEU A 348 1.44 -24.51 -5.67
C LEU A 348 0.67 -25.36 -6.69
N SER A 349 -0.65 -25.16 -6.81
CA SER A 349 -1.46 -25.86 -7.81
C SER A 349 -0.94 -25.63 -9.23
N ASN A 350 -0.47 -24.42 -9.55
CA ASN A 350 0.10 -24.11 -10.86
C ASN A 350 1.45 -24.81 -11.06
N ALA A 351 2.30 -24.88 -10.02
CA ALA A 351 3.58 -25.60 -10.08
C ALA A 351 3.38 -27.12 -10.30
N HIS A 352 2.45 -27.76 -9.59
CA HIS A 352 2.10 -29.17 -9.85
C HIS A 352 1.54 -29.37 -11.26
N SER A 353 0.71 -28.43 -11.74
CA SER A 353 0.17 -28.47 -13.11
C SER A 353 1.27 -28.38 -14.16
N ALA A 354 2.26 -27.48 -13.97
CA ALA A 354 3.41 -27.35 -14.87
C ALA A 354 4.28 -28.61 -14.90
N ALA A 355 4.39 -29.31 -13.76
CA ALA A 355 5.10 -30.58 -13.65
C ALA A 355 4.27 -31.82 -14.04
N GLY A 356 3.04 -31.64 -14.54
CA GLY A 356 2.17 -32.74 -14.98
C GLY A 356 1.58 -33.62 -13.85
N ARG A 357 1.72 -33.21 -12.57
CA ARG A 357 1.22 -33.98 -11.42
C ARG A 357 -0.23 -33.64 -11.09
N TRP A 358 -1.16 -34.16 -11.89
CA TRP A 358 -2.60 -33.88 -11.76
C TRP A 358 -3.24 -34.41 -10.46
N GLY A 359 -2.66 -35.44 -9.84
CA GLY A 359 -3.09 -35.93 -8.53
C GLY A 359 -2.93 -34.86 -7.45
N ASP A 360 -1.75 -34.25 -7.37
CA ASP A 360 -1.46 -33.19 -6.40
C ASP A 360 -2.30 -31.93 -6.67
N VAL A 361 -2.49 -31.55 -7.93
CA VAL A 361 -3.39 -30.45 -8.31
C VAL A 361 -4.80 -30.67 -7.74
N SER A 362 -5.30 -31.91 -7.83
CA SER A 362 -6.61 -32.28 -7.31
C SER A 362 -6.66 -32.18 -5.78
N ASN A 363 -5.62 -32.66 -5.09
CA ASN A 363 -5.49 -32.57 -3.63
C ASN A 363 -5.45 -31.11 -3.14
N VAL A 364 -4.65 -30.26 -3.80
CA VAL A 364 -4.53 -28.84 -3.46
C VAL A 364 -5.88 -28.13 -3.65
N ARG A 365 -6.58 -28.39 -4.76
CA ARG A 365 -7.92 -27.81 -5.02
C ARG A 365 -8.99 -28.33 -4.08
N GLN A 366 -8.90 -29.59 -3.66
CA GLN A 366 -9.81 -30.17 -2.69
C GLN A 366 -9.63 -29.53 -1.31
N ASN A 367 -8.38 -29.35 -0.86
CA ASN A 367 -8.05 -28.65 0.39
C ASN A 367 -8.58 -27.20 0.38
N MET A 368 -8.43 -26.49 -0.75
CA MET A 368 -9.03 -25.16 -0.90
C MET A 368 -10.55 -25.19 -0.72
N LYS A 369 -11.25 -26.16 -1.32
CA LYS A 369 -12.71 -26.30 -1.18
C LYS A 369 -13.13 -26.60 0.26
N GLU A 370 -12.44 -27.53 0.92
CA GLU A 370 -12.72 -27.91 2.31
C GLU A 370 -12.56 -26.73 3.28
N LYS A 371 -11.61 -25.84 3.01
CA LYS A 371 -11.38 -24.61 3.77
C LYS A 371 -12.27 -23.43 3.33
N GLY A 372 -13.16 -23.62 2.35
CA GLY A 372 -13.99 -22.55 1.79
C GLY A 372 -13.19 -21.43 1.12
N LEU A 373 -11.98 -21.72 0.64
CA LEU A 373 -11.10 -20.75 0.00
C LEU A 373 -11.52 -20.57 -1.46
N VAL A 374 -11.91 -19.34 -1.81
CA VAL A 374 -12.31 -18.98 -3.16
C VAL A 374 -11.14 -18.29 -3.86
N ARG A 375 -10.74 -18.83 -5.02
CA ARG A 375 -9.79 -18.15 -5.90
C ARG A 375 -10.45 -16.87 -6.44
N ILE A 376 -9.82 -15.73 -6.21
CA ILE A 376 -10.18 -14.48 -6.89
C ILE A 376 -9.77 -14.64 -8.36
N PRO A 377 -10.72 -14.62 -9.31
CA PRO A 377 -10.38 -14.70 -10.72
C PRO A 377 -9.57 -13.48 -11.13
N GLY A 378 -8.55 -13.68 -11.96
CA GLY A 378 -7.78 -12.56 -12.51
C GLY A 378 -8.70 -11.69 -13.36
N SER A 379 -8.70 -10.39 -13.10
CA SER A 379 -9.46 -9.40 -13.86
C SER A 379 -8.53 -8.31 -14.36
N SER A 380 -8.76 -7.86 -15.59
CA SER A 380 -8.25 -6.60 -16.10
C SER A 380 -9.42 -5.72 -16.50
N TRP A 381 -9.18 -4.42 -16.62
CA TRP A 381 -10.18 -3.50 -17.16
C TRP A 381 -9.50 -2.41 -17.96
N VAL A 382 -10.26 -1.84 -18.89
CA VAL A 382 -9.83 -0.68 -19.68
C VAL A 382 -10.97 0.33 -19.71
N GLU A 383 -10.62 1.61 -19.62
CA GLU A 383 -11.57 2.69 -19.79
C GLU A 383 -11.51 3.21 -21.24
N ILE A 384 -12.61 3.08 -21.98
CA ILE A 384 -12.73 3.59 -23.35
C ILE A 384 -13.94 4.52 -23.39
N SER A 385 -13.72 5.78 -23.78
CA SER A 385 -14.78 6.79 -23.87
C SER A 385 -15.62 6.88 -22.59
N SER A 386 -14.95 6.88 -21.43
CA SER A 386 -15.56 6.92 -20.08
C SER A 386 -16.46 5.72 -19.73
N LYS A 387 -16.34 4.60 -20.45
CA LYS A 387 -16.93 3.31 -20.09
C LYS A 387 -15.84 2.35 -19.66
N ILE A 388 -16.04 1.72 -18.50
CA ILE A 388 -15.15 0.67 -18.00
C ILE A 388 -15.56 -0.66 -18.60
N HIS A 389 -14.64 -1.27 -19.33
CA HIS A 389 -14.76 -2.60 -19.90
C HIS A 389 -13.94 -3.55 -19.04
N VAL A 390 -14.62 -4.44 -18.30
CA VAL A 390 -13.99 -5.41 -17.40
C VAL A 390 -13.86 -6.76 -18.11
N PHE A 391 -12.68 -7.35 -18.02
CA PHE A 391 -12.35 -8.66 -18.55
C PHE A 391 -11.93 -9.57 -17.40
N VAL A 392 -12.76 -10.56 -17.09
CA VAL A 392 -12.47 -11.56 -16.07
C VAL A 392 -11.98 -12.85 -16.75
N THR A 393 -11.04 -13.54 -16.12
CA THR A 393 -10.48 -14.80 -16.66
C THR A 393 -11.59 -15.80 -16.99
N GLY A 394 -11.69 -16.19 -18.27
CA GLY A 394 -12.71 -17.12 -18.76
C GLY A 394 -14.08 -16.50 -19.04
N ASP A 395 -14.25 -15.19 -18.82
CA ASP A 395 -15.48 -14.48 -19.16
C ASP A 395 -15.64 -14.32 -20.68
N LYS A 396 -16.87 -14.49 -21.14
CA LYS A 396 -17.29 -14.40 -22.54
C LYS A 396 -18.49 -13.47 -22.73
N ARG A 397 -18.81 -12.63 -21.74
CA ARG A 397 -20.01 -11.79 -21.72
C ARG A 397 -19.85 -10.42 -22.38
N HIS A 398 -18.65 -10.04 -22.82
CA HIS A 398 -18.40 -8.73 -23.41
C HIS A 398 -19.22 -8.51 -24.69
N CYS A 399 -19.85 -7.35 -24.85
CA CYS A 399 -20.73 -7.05 -25.99
C CYS A 399 -20.01 -7.09 -27.35
N ASN A 400 -18.75 -6.66 -27.39
CA ASN A 400 -17.90 -6.70 -28.61
C ASN A 400 -16.98 -7.92 -28.63
N LYS A 401 -17.38 -9.03 -28.01
CA LYS A 401 -16.52 -10.20 -27.84
C LYS A 401 -15.92 -10.70 -29.16
N ASP A 402 -16.74 -10.83 -30.20
CA ASP A 402 -16.30 -11.45 -31.46
C ASP A 402 -15.24 -10.60 -32.16
N GLU A 403 -15.42 -9.27 -32.21
CA GLU A 403 -14.42 -8.32 -32.73
C GLU A 403 -13.09 -8.39 -31.95
N ILE A 404 -13.17 -8.44 -30.62
CA ILE A 404 -12.00 -8.54 -29.75
C ILE A 404 -11.24 -9.84 -30.01
N TYR A 405 -11.92 -10.97 -30.13
CA TYR A 405 -11.27 -12.26 -30.40
C TYR A 405 -10.67 -12.32 -31.82
N ILE A 406 -11.32 -11.71 -32.82
CA ILE A 406 -10.76 -11.57 -34.16
C ILE A 406 -9.47 -10.76 -34.12
N ALA A 407 -9.49 -9.59 -33.47
CA ALA A 407 -8.31 -8.75 -33.32
C ALA A 407 -7.17 -9.47 -32.57
N LEU A 408 -7.48 -10.14 -31.47
CA LEU A 408 -6.51 -10.93 -30.71
C LEU A 408 -5.92 -12.08 -31.53
N GLY A 409 -6.73 -12.77 -32.34
CA GLY A 409 -6.27 -13.80 -33.26
C GLY A 409 -5.24 -13.24 -34.25
N ASN A 410 -5.57 -12.11 -34.89
CA ASN A 410 -4.66 -11.43 -35.80
C ASN A 410 -3.34 -11.05 -35.12
N PHE A 411 -3.38 -10.51 -33.90
CA PHE A 411 -2.15 -10.17 -33.15
C PHE A 411 -1.30 -11.40 -32.81
N LEU A 412 -1.93 -12.50 -32.40
CA LEU A 412 -1.23 -13.74 -32.06
C LEU A 412 -0.57 -14.38 -33.29
N ASP A 413 -1.23 -14.33 -34.44
CA ASP A 413 -0.69 -14.84 -35.69
C ASP A 413 0.52 -14.00 -36.16
N HIS A 414 0.45 -12.67 -36.03
CA HIS A 414 1.59 -11.79 -36.33
C HIS A 414 2.75 -11.96 -35.33
N SER A 415 2.45 -12.18 -34.04
CA SER A 415 3.47 -12.40 -33.02
C SER A 415 4.19 -13.74 -33.18
N LYS A 416 3.55 -14.76 -33.75
CA LYS A 416 4.18 -16.05 -34.06
C LYS A 416 4.99 -16.00 -35.36
N GLY A 417 4.52 -15.26 -36.37
CA GLY A 417 5.26 -15.06 -37.62
C GLY A 417 6.58 -14.28 -37.46
N GLY A 418 6.73 -13.49 -36.40
CA GLY A 418 7.96 -12.74 -36.11
C GLY A 418 9.10 -13.54 -35.44
N GLN A 419 8.87 -14.79 -35.03
CA GLN A 419 9.92 -15.66 -34.47
C GLN A 419 10.65 -16.51 -35.53
N ASP A 420 10.16 -16.56 -36.77
CA ASP A 420 10.77 -17.34 -37.86
C ASP A 420 11.63 -16.51 -38.83
N SER A 421 11.85 -15.21 -38.57
CA SER A 421 12.60 -14.31 -39.48
C SER A 421 13.78 -13.59 -38.83
N ASN A 422 14.66 -14.34 -38.16
CA ASN A 422 16.07 -13.97 -37.96
C ASN A 422 16.85 -15.26 -37.58
N PHE A 423 17.33 -15.96 -38.61
CA PHE A 423 18.45 -16.90 -38.52
C PHE A 423 19.74 -16.19 -38.91
#